data_AF-A0A1Y2VNF8-F1
#
_entry.id   AF-A0A1Y2VNF8-F1
#
_cell.length_a   1.000
_cell.length_b   1.000
_cell.length_c   1.000
_cell.angle_alpha   90.00
_cell.angle_beta   90.00
_cell.angle_gamma   90.00
#
_symmetry.space_group_name_H-M   'P 1'
#
loop_
_entity.id
_entity.type
_entity.pdbx_description
1 polymer ?
#
loop_
_entity_poly.entity_id
_entity_poly.type
_entity_poly.pdbx_seq_one_letter_code
_entity_poly.pdbx_strand_id
1 'polypeptide(L)'
;MSSARRPRAATPFLYILLTHIFSLSTASYVSRRHSSRNQGDSENNLLSRDVEGLTAVSNCHQDRTSVLCTHETTEFQIMVPATTTVDIPPSYTGCHIYGDTSFCVAPDGTDVEVAEITNEALEKDQSSKEDQSCESYNGVEHCGGDEPSKMNAEQCSREDRDYNIRLRIGLLFVILATSFIGVAGPIFLKPVLPQKFQLVFVILKQFGTGAVIATAFVHLFTHAQLMFTNECIGELKFEATTAAIVMGGLFFAFTVENTTHRLARRFSASTQHNDEVVGVMVLEAGIIFHSLLIGVTLVVSADSFFITLFVVILFHQMFEGLALGTRIASVGHHVRVEGANVGNAPLSLPMSKKLLMASAFAFITPIGMAIGIGVLGQFNGNDPSTLIALGTLDALSAGVLIWVGVVEMWAGDWMFGGELADASPKVTALGGLGLAGGMALMSFLGKWT
;
A
#
# COMPACT_ATOMS: atom_id res chain seq x y z
N MET A 1 -20.85 -26.71 -55.72
CA MET A 1 -20.36 -27.81 -54.87
C MET A 1 -19.05 -27.36 -54.22
N SER A 2 -19.08 -27.22 -52.89
CA SER A 2 -17.97 -27.08 -51.92
C SER A 2 -16.71 -26.25 -52.26
N SER A 3 -16.55 -25.11 -51.56
CA SER A 3 -15.23 -24.60 -51.19
C SER A 3 -15.24 -24.29 -49.70
N ALA A 4 -14.75 -25.24 -48.91
CA ALA A 4 -14.58 -25.11 -47.46
C ALA A 4 -13.37 -24.21 -47.17
N ARG A 5 -13.60 -22.99 -46.64
CA ARG A 5 -12.55 -22.19 -45.99
C ARG A 5 -12.44 -22.63 -44.54
N ARG A 6 -11.28 -23.21 -44.19
CA ARG A 6 -10.88 -23.48 -42.80
C ARG A 6 -10.83 -22.16 -42.01
N PRO A 7 -11.27 -22.13 -40.74
CA PRO A 7 -11.00 -20.99 -39.87
C PRO A 7 -9.51 -20.97 -39.51
N ARG A 8 -8.86 -19.82 -39.71
CA ARG A 8 -7.52 -19.55 -39.17
C ARG A 8 -7.65 -19.49 -37.64
N ALA A 9 -6.84 -20.31 -36.97
CA ALA A 9 -6.70 -20.28 -35.52
C ALA A 9 -6.35 -18.87 -35.05
N ALA A 10 -7.23 -18.28 -34.25
CA ALA A 10 -6.91 -17.10 -33.46
C ALA A 10 -6.02 -17.57 -32.31
N THR A 11 -4.71 -17.35 -32.45
CA THR A 11 -3.79 -17.37 -31.31
C THR A 11 -4.23 -16.29 -30.30
N PRO A 12 -4.12 -16.54 -28.98
CA PRO A 12 -4.80 -15.73 -27.98
C PRO A 12 -4.10 -14.38 -27.80
N PHE A 13 -4.84 -13.31 -28.08
CA PHE A 13 -4.48 -11.90 -27.81
C PHE A 13 -4.08 -11.66 -26.34
N LEU A 14 -4.50 -12.52 -25.42
CA LEU A 14 -4.11 -12.52 -24.01
C LEU A 14 -2.60 -12.73 -23.80
N TYR A 15 -1.95 -13.52 -24.66
CA TYR A 15 -0.50 -13.77 -24.59
C TYR A 15 0.31 -12.55 -25.06
N ILE A 16 -0.21 -11.80 -26.03
CA ILE A 16 0.43 -10.58 -26.56
C ILE A 16 0.26 -9.42 -25.55
N LEU A 17 -0.88 -9.33 -24.87
CA LEU A 17 -1.13 -8.31 -23.84
C LEU A 17 -0.21 -8.49 -22.62
N LEU A 18 0.00 -9.73 -22.16
CA LEU A 18 0.91 -10.04 -21.06
C LEU A 18 2.38 -9.78 -21.42
N THR A 19 2.80 -9.99 -22.67
CA THR A 19 4.18 -9.71 -23.09
C THR A 19 4.49 -8.23 -23.28
N HIS A 20 3.49 -7.38 -23.58
CA HIS A 20 3.71 -5.94 -23.75
C HIS A 20 3.69 -5.15 -22.44
N ILE A 21 2.98 -5.63 -21.40
CA ILE A 21 3.01 -5.02 -20.06
C ILE A 21 4.43 -5.09 -19.46
N PHE A 22 5.17 -6.18 -19.71
CA PHE A 22 6.57 -6.32 -19.24
C PHE A 22 7.59 -5.47 -20.01
N SER A 23 7.25 -4.92 -21.20
CA SER A 23 8.19 -4.09 -21.99
C SER A 23 8.12 -2.60 -21.68
N LEU A 24 7.11 -2.10 -20.95
CA LEU A 24 7.04 -0.68 -20.57
C LEU A 24 7.76 -0.35 -19.24
N SER A 25 8.20 -1.36 -18.47
CA SER A 25 8.87 -1.14 -17.17
C SER A 25 10.35 -0.78 -17.23
N THR A 26 10.94 -0.47 -18.40
CA THR A 26 12.29 0.11 -18.44
C THR A 26 12.23 1.61 -18.19
N ALA A 27 11.93 2.01 -16.95
CA ALA A 27 12.44 3.27 -16.44
C ALA A 27 13.97 3.15 -16.41
N SER A 28 14.67 3.95 -17.21
CA SER A 28 16.13 3.87 -17.34
C SER A 28 16.81 4.22 -16.03
N TYR A 29 17.09 3.23 -15.19
CA TYR A 29 17.97 3.32 -14.03
C TYR A 29 19.42 3.37 -14.50
N VAL A 30 20.20 4.35 -14.02
CA VAL A 30 21.65 4.43 -14.24
C VAL A 30 22.31 4.07 -12.91
N SER A 31 22.81 2.84 -12.81
CA SER A 31 23.63 2.41 -11.67
C SER A 31 25.03 3.04 -11.79
N ARG A 32 25.37 3.98 -10.91
CA ARG A 32 26.76 4.42 -10.71
C ARG A 32 27.48 3.39 -9.84
N ARG A 33 28.29 2.51 -10.43
CA ARG A 33 29.26 1.69 -9.69
C ARG A 33 30.39 2.58 -9.17
N HIS A 34 30.54 2.71 -7.86
CA HIS A 34 31.80 3.15 -7.27
C HIS A 34 32.72 1.93 -7.12
N SER A 35 33.83 1.95 -7.86
CA SER A 35 34.92 0.99 -7.74
C SER A 35 35.80 1.40 -6.56
N SER A 36 35.81 0.61 -5.48
CA SER A 36 36.81 0.71 -4.42
C SER A 36 37.63 -0.58 -4.37
N ARG A 37 38.94 -0.37 -4.52
CA ARG A 37 40.01 -1.36 -4.74
C ARG A 37 40.59 -1.75 -3.38
N ASN A 38 40.63 -3.05 -3.09
CA ASN A 38 41.31 -3.58 -1.89
C ASN A 38 42.83 -3.63 -2.07
N GLN A 39 43.54 -3.16 -1.05
CA GLN A 39 44.96 -3.34 -0.69
C GLN A 39 45.14 -2.63 0.67
N GLY A 40 45.67 -3.13 1.78
CA GLY A 40 46.36 -4.35 2.19
C GLY A 40 47.10 -4.01 3.50
N ASP A 41 47.22 -4.99 4.40
CA ASP A 41 48.27 -5.21 5.42
C ASP A 41 48.36 -4.43 6.76
N SER A 42 48.27 -5.24 7.84
CA SER A 42 49.16 -5.40 9.02
C SER A 42 49.20 -4.43 10.22
N GLU A 43 48.90 -5.03 11.39
CA GLU A 43 49.56 -4.96 12.72
C GLU A 43 49.96 -3.60 13.36
N ASN A 44 49.37 -3.26 14.53
CA ASN A 44 50.00 -3.40 15.87
C ASN A 44 49.23 -2.71 17.02
N ASN A 45 49.34 -3.32 18.21
CA ASN A 45 48.98 -2.83 19.54
C ASN A 45 49.36 -1.36 19.83
N LEU A 46 48.52 -0.61 20.55
CA LEU A 46 48.93 0.33 21.61
C LEU A 46 47.75 0.70 22.52
N LEU A 47 47.98 0.56 23.83
CA LEU A 47 47.07 0.85 24.94
C LEU A 47 47.06 2.34 25.32
N SER A 48 45.89 2.79 25.76
CA SER A 48 45.53 3.86 26.72
C SER A 48 46.57 4.91 27.15
N ARG A 49 46.22 6.18 26.90
CA ARG A 49 46.67 7.46 27.50
C ARG A 49 45.69 8.54 27.04
N ASP A 50 45.19 9.54 27.76
CA ASP A 50 45.38 10.08 29.11
C ASP A 50 44.05 10.80 29.47
N VAL A 51 43.34 10.41 30.55
CA VAL A 51 42.34 11.28 31.21
C VAL A 51 42.61 11.28 32.72
N GLU A 52 43.89 11.42 33.10
CA GLU A 52 44.27 11.74 34.47
C GLU A 52 44.71 13.20 34.51
N GLY A 53 43.84 14.10 34.98
CA GLY A 53 44.20 15.50 35.23
C GLY A 53 43.19 16.57 34.79
N LEU A 54 42.03 16.20 34.25
CA LEU A 54 41.00 17.18 33.89
C LEU A 54 40.47 17.85 35.17
N THR A 55 40.74 19.15 35.34
CA THR A 55 40.34 19.91 36.54
C THR A 55 39.30 20.99 36.25
N ALA A 56 39.23 21.48 35.01
CA ALA A 56 38.23 22.45 34.55
C ALA A 56 38.13 22.48 33.02
N VAL A 57 36.93 22.75 32.46
CA VAL A 57 36.69 23.00 31.03
C VAL A 57 36.22 24.43 30.80
N SER A 58 36.61 25.06 29.69
CA SER A 58 36.42 26.50 29.43
C SER A 58 36.04 26.80 27.98
N ASN A 59 35.70 28.06 27.67
CA ASN A 59 35.26 28.49 26.33
C ASN A 59 34.04 27.70 25.82
N CYS A 60 33.06 27.54 26.70
CA CYS A 60 31.83 26.82 26.38
C CYS A 60 30.95 27.62 25.42
N HIS A 61 30.50 26.98 24.35
CA HIS A 61 29.55 27.56 23.40
C HIS A 61 28.49 26.53 23.02
N GLN A 62 27.33 27.02 22.60
CA GLN A 62 26.24 26.15 22.15
C GLN A 62 26.41 25.84 20.67
N ASP A 63 26.45 24.55 20.32
CA ASP A 63 26.24 24.10 18.94
C ASP A 63 24.93 23.31 18.86
N ARG A 64 23.94 23.93 18.19
CA ARG A 64 22.55 23.46 18.01
C ARG A 64 21.82 23.13 19.33
N THR A 65 22.04 21.94 19.88
CA THR A 65 21.33 21.38 21.06
C THR A 65 22.29 20.92 22.16
N SER A 66 23.60 21.00 21.96
CA SER A 66 24.61 20.58 22.93
C SER A 66 25.60 21.70 23.26
N VAL A 67 26.19 21.63 24.45
CA VAL A 67 27.18 22.60 24.91
C VAL A 67 28.56 21.98 24.73
N LEU A 68 29.40 22.63 23.92
CA LEU A 68 30.78 22.20 23.67
C LEU A 68 31.74 23.12 24.42
N CYS A 69 32.66 22.53 25.15
CA CYS A 69 33.70 23.22 25.89
C CYS A 69 35.08 22.68 25.51
N THR A 70 36.10 23.48 25.71
CA THR A 70 37.49 23.11 25.40
C THR A 70 38.34 23.06 26.65
N HIS A 71 39.25 22.09 26.69
CA HIS A 71 40.38 22.09 27.60
C HIS A 71 41.64 21.88 26.78
N GLU A 72 42.55 22.85 26.83
CA GLU A 72 43.76 22.91 26.01
C GLU A 72 43.50 22.82 24.49
N THR A 73 43.42 21.61 23.92
CA THR A 73 43.23 21.35 22.49
C THR A 73 42.13 20.33 22.16
N THR A 74 41.52 19.72 23.19
CA THR A 74 40.47 18.70 23.07
C THR A 74 39.09 19.31 23.32
N GLU A 75 38.12 18.95 22.48
CA GLU A 75 36.72 19.34 22.64
C GLU A 75 35.97 18.30 23.46
N PHE A 76 35.21 18.81 24.42
CA PHE A 76 34.38 18.03 25.30
C PHE A 76 32.93 18.45 25.14
N GLN A 77 32.03 17.47 25.07
CA GLN A 77 30.60 17.69 25.08
C GLN A 77 30.08 17.61 26.51
N ILE A 78 29.29 18.60 26.92
CA ILE A 78 28.58 18.57 28.19
C ILE A 78 27.16 18.06 27.96
N MET A 79 26.84 16.95 28.61
CA MET A 79 25.52 16.32 28.57
C MET A 79 24.63 17.00 29.61
N VAL A 80 23.90 18.05 29.20
CA VAL A 80 22.90 18.72 30.04
C VAL A 80 21.48 18.26 29.67
N PRO A 81 20.60 17.98 30.65
CA PRO A 81 19.22 17.62 30.37
C PRO A 81 18.47 18.80 29.71
N ALA A 82 17.68 18.51 28.68
CA ALA A 82 16.98 19.47 27.83
C ALA A 82 15.79 20.18 28.54
N THR A 83 16.06 20.89 29.63
CA THR A 83 15.08 21.75 30.30
C THR A 83 15.80 22.86 31.08
N THR A 84 16.20 23.94 30.40
CA THR A 84 16.20 25.32 30.94
C THR A 84 16.77 26.32 29.94
N THR A 85 16.02 27.40 29.67
CA THR A 85 16.49 28.63 29.00
C THR A 85 17.30 29.49 29.98
N VAL A 86 18.45 28.98 30.44
CA VAL A 86 19.36 29.69 31.34
C VAL A 86 20.70 29.89 30.64
N ASP A 87 21.28 31.08 30.80
CA ASP A 87 22.57 31.47 30.24
C ASP A 87 23.65 30.40 30.51
N ILE A 88 24.32 29.97 29.43
CA ILE A 88 25.35 28.93 29.49
C ILE A 88 26.57 29.48 30.25
N PRO A 89 27.04 28.79 31.32
CA PRO A 89 28.26 29.16 32.01
C PRO A 89 29.48 29.17 31.09
N PRO A 90 30.38 30.17 31.19
CA PRO A 90 31.58 30.23 30.35
C PRO A 90 32.62 29.13 30.69
N SER A 91 32.47 28.45 31.83
CA SER A 91 33.39 27.41 32.31
C SER A 91 32.75 26.52 33.38
N TYR A 92 33.20 25.27 33.45
CA TYR A 92 32.85 24.29 34.48
C TYR A 92 34.14 23.83 35.19
N THR A 93 34.08 23.65 36.50
CA THR A 93 35.29 23.43 37.33
C THR A 93 35.11 22.26 38.28
N GLY A 94 36.18 21.75 38.88
CA GLY A 94 36.08 20.68 39.87
C GLY A 94 35.75 19.32 39.25
N CYS A 95 36.31 19.05 38.07
CA CYS A 95 36.06 17.80 37.37
C CYS A 95 36.62 16.60 38.13
N HIS A 96 35.86 15.51 38.17
CA HIS A 96 36.17 14.29 38.88
C HIS A 96 35.57 13.09 38.14
N ILE A 97 36.09 11.89 38.41
CA ILE A 97 35.74 10.68 37.67
C ILE A 97 34.94 9.76 38.58
N TYR A 98 33.86 9.18 38.06
CA TYR A 98 33.08 8.15 38.75
C TYR A 98 32.92 6.93 37.83
N GLY A 99 33.71 5.88 38.07
CA GLY A 99 33.77 4.74 37.14
C GLY A 99 34.51 5.13 35.86
N ASP A 100 33.88 4.93 34.70
CA ASP A 100 34.45 5.24 33.38
C ASP A 100 33.95 6.58 32.81
N THR A 101 33.12 7.33 33.55
CA THR A 101 32.56 8.62 33.11
C THR A 101 33.14 9.79 33.92
N SER A 102 33.35 10.92 33.24
CA SER A 102 33.89 12.15 33.82
C SER A 102 32.78 13.14 34.09
N PHE A 103 32.77 13.75 35.28
CA PHE A 103 31.81 14.78 35.69
C PHE A 103 32.53 16.07 36.02
N CYS A 104 31.89 17.22 35.76
CA CYS A 104 32.36 18.55 36.16
C CYS A 104 31.25 19.30 36.89
N VAL A 105 31.62 20.22 37.78
CA VAL A 105 30.65 20.98 38.60
C VAL A 105 30.29 22.29 37.89
N ALA A 106 28.99 22.50 37.70
CA ALA A 106 28.41 23.75 37.20
C ALA A 106 28.43 24.85 38.29
N PRO A 107 28.29 26.15 37.93
CA PRO A 107 28.31 27.24 38.91
C PRO A 107 27.18 27.18 39.95
N ASP A 108 26.11 26.46 39.66
CA ASP A 108 24.99 26.20 40.59
C ASP A 108 25.26 25.03 41.55
N GLY A 109 26.42 24.38 41.43
CA GLY A 109 26.86 23.26 42.26
C GLY A 109 26.35 21.89 41.78
N THR A 110 25.73 21.79 40.61
CA THR A 110 25.27 20.52 40.03
C THR A 110 26.38 19.82 39.24
N ASP A 111 26.41 18.49 39.28
CA ASP A 111 27.35 17.70 38.49
C ASP A 111 26.78 17.48 37.08
N VAL A 112 27.59 17.82 36.08
CA VAL A 112 27.28 17.59 34.66
C VAL A 112 28.27 16.60 34.08
N GLU A 113 27.77 15.66 33.28
CA GLU A 113 28.61 14.65 32.63
C GLU A 113 29.32 15.27 31.42
N VAL A 114 30.60 14.93 31.28
CA VAL A 114 31.50 15.47 30.26
C VAL A 114 32.14 14.31 29.51
N ALA A 115 31.89 14.25 28.21
CA ALA A 115 32.44 13.24 27.32
C ALA A 115 33.46 13.88 26.36
N GLU A 116 34.60 13.22 26.19
CA GLU A 116 35.61 13.62 25.19
C GLU A 116 35.13 13.23 23.80
N ILE A 117 35.13 14.19 22.87
CA ILE A 117 34.82 13.89 21.47
C ILE A 117 36.12 13.41 20.82
N THR A 118 36.39 12.10 20.91
CA THR A 118 37.44 11.46 20.10
C THR A 118 36.83 10.85 18.84
N ASN A 119 37.53 10.98 17.72
CA ASN A 119 37.14 10.35 16.45
C ASN A 119 37.18 8.80 16.48
N GLU A 120 37.46 8.20 17.63
CA GLU A 120 37.62 6.75 17.83
C GLU A 120 36.58 6.12 18.79
N ALA A 121 35.64 6.90 19.32
CA ALA A 121 34.56 6.40 20.20
C ALA A 121 33.37 5.77 19.46
N LEU A 122 33.55 5.32 18.20
CA LEU A 122 32.50 4.76 17.33
C LEU A 122 32.54 3.22 17.17
N GLU A 123 33.41 2.49 17.87
CA GLU A 123 33.55 1.03 17.65
C GLU A 123 33.48 0.12 18.90
N LYS A 124 32.99 0.61 20.05
CA LYS A 124 32.77 -0.26 21.22
C LYS A 124 31.43 -0.05 21.89
N ASP A 125 30.34 -0.28 21.17
CA ASP A 125 29.18 -0.94 21.77
C ASP A 125 28.34 -1.68 20.74
N GLN A 126 28.80 -2.88 20.34
CA GLN A 126 27.95 -3.85 19.65
C GLN A 126 28.02 -5.20 20.38
N SER A 127 27.39 -5.24 21.55
CA SER A 127 26.86 -6.49 22.11
C SER A 127 25.72 -6.23 23.10
N SER A 128 24.75 -5.40 22.72
CA SER A 128 23.39 -5.50 23.28
C SER A 128 22.40 -5.14 22.19
N LYS A 129 21.48 -6.07 21.94
CA LYS A 129 20.28 -5.85 21.15
C LYS A 129 19.48 -4.73 21.86
N GLU A 130 19.64 -3.50 21.42
CA GLU A 130 18.63 -2.48 21.66
C GLU A 130 17.65 -2.50 20.49
N ASP A 131 16.37 -2.67 20.82
CA ASP A 131 15.25 -2.66 19.89
C ASP A 131 15.25 -1.33 19.12
N GLN A 132 15.81 -1.34 17.91
CA GLN A 132 15.69 -0.23 16.99
C GLN A 132 14.19 -0.12 16.63
N SER A 133 13.56 0.98 17.04
CA SER A 133 12.14 1.24 16.81
C SER A 133 11.90 1.52 15.33
N CYS A 134 11.76 0.45 14.54
CA CYS A 134 11.34 0.53 13.16
C CYS A 134 9.82 0.70 13.08
N GLU A 135 9.37 1.85 12.56
CA GLU A 135 7.96 2.06 12.28
C GLU A 135 7.65 1.62 10.85
N SER A 136 6.75 0.64 10.74
CA SER A 136 6.20 0.14 9.47
C SER A 136 4.96 0.97 9.12
N TYR A 137 5.03 1.77 8.06
CA TYR A 137 3.87 2.44 7.47
C TYR A 137 3.62 1.86 6.07
N ASN A 138 2.45 1.22 5.90
CA ASN A 138 1.94 0.82 4.58
C ASN A 138 2.90 -0.12 3.82
N GLY A 139 3.54 -1.05 4.54
CA GLY A 139 4.50 -2.00 3.98
C GLY A 139 5.92 -1.46 3.75
N VAL A 140 6.15 -0.17 4.04
CA VAL A 140 7.45 0.50 4.00
C VAL A 140 7.94 0.77 5.43
N GLU A 141 9.19 0.44 5.72
CA GLU A 141 9.76 0.63 7.05
C GLU A 141 10.69 1.84 7.13
N HIS A 142 10.49 2.61 8.18
CA HIS A 142 11.35 3.71 8.59
C HIS A 142 11.95 3.37 9.95
N CYS A 143 13.20 2.92 9.93
CA CYS A 143 14.00 2.73 11.13
C CYS A 143 14.77 4.03 11.42
N GLY A 144 14.43 4.71 12.51
CA GLY A 144 15.08 5.96 12.90
C GLY A 144 16.41 5.71 13.63
N GLY A 145 17.47 6.33 13.15
CA GLY A 145 18.63 6.74 13.94
C GLY A 145 18.78 8.25 13.78
N ASP A 146 19.04 8.98 14.86
CA ASP A 146 19.09 10.45 14.90
C ASP A 146 20.29 11.02 14.11
N GLU A 147 20.28 10.96 12.77
CA GLU A 147 21.11 11.80 11.89
C GLU A 147 20.49 11.93 10.48
N PRO A 148 20.29 13.16 9.94
CA PRO A 148 19.93 13.37 8.55
C PRO A 148 21.20 13.57 7.70
N SER A 149 22.01 12.53 7.54
CA SER A 149 23.08 12.55 6.52
C SER A 149 23.61 11.16 6.17
N LYS A 150 23.19 10.68 4.99
CA LYS A 150 23.64 9.45 4.30
C LYS A 150 23.17 8.16 4.96
N MET A 151 22.02 7.69 4.51
CA MET A 151 21.59 6.31 4.70
C MET A 151 22.67 5.36 4.17
N ASN A 152 23.27 4.57 5.06
CA ASN A 152 24.23 3.54 4.69
C ASN A 152 23.51 2.46 3.87
N ALA A 153 24.24 1.81 2.96
CA ALA A 153 23.72 0.75 2.08
C ALA A 153 23.07 -0.44 2.84
N GLU A 154 23.22 -0.50 4.17
CA GLU A 154 22.58 -1.49 5.04
C GLU A 154 21.06 -1.29 5.20
N GLN A 155 20.52 -0.07 5.12
CA GLN A 155 19.10 0.18 5.43
C GLN A 155 18.13 -0.29 4.31
N CYS A 156 18.65 -0.48 3.10
CA CYS A 156 17.91 -1.07 1.97
C CYS A 156 18.18 -2.57 1.80
N SER A 157 18.98 -3.16 2.69
CA SER A 157 19.22 -4.59 2.71
C SER A 157 18.01 -5.33 3.27
N ARG A 158 17.91 -6.63 2.94
CA ARG A 158 16.82 -7.47 3.42
C ARG A 158 16.96 -7.66 4.92
N GLU A 159 15.93 -7.27 5.67
CA GLU A 159 15.85 -7.56 7.10
C GLU A 159 15.18 -8.92 7.34
N ASP A 160 15.91 -9.83 8.01
CA ASP A 160 15.41 -11.15 8.35
C ASP A 160 14.56 -11.09 9.63
N ARG A 161 13.23 -11.15 9.46
CA ARG A 161 12.28 -11.15 10.57
C ARG A 161 11.82 -12.56 10.93
N ASP A 162 11.56 -12.77 12.22
CA ASP A 162 10.86 -13.96 12.68
C ASP A 162 9.35 -13.76 12.53
N TYR A 163 8.78 -14.38 11.50
CA TYR A 163 7.36 -14.26 11.17
C TYR A 163 6.54 -15.33 11.87
N ASN A 164 5.43 -14.94 12.50
CA ASN A 164 4.43 -15.88 13.02
C ASN A 164 3.61 -16.54 11.89
N ILE A 165 4.23 -17.48 11.15
CA ILE A 165 3.63 -18.17 9.99
C ILE A 165 2.31 -18.86 10.35
N ARG A 166 2.21 -19.47 11.54
CA ARG A 166 0.98 -20.16 11.99
C ARG A 166 -0.21 -19.19 12.10
N LEU A 167 0.04 -17.99 12.61
CA LEU A 167 -0.98 -16.95 12.72
C LEU A 167 -1.43 -16.47 11.33
N ARG A 168 -0.47 -16.22 10.43
CA ARG A 168 -0.74 -15.80 9.04
C ARG A 168 -1.57 -16.84 8.27
N ILE A 169 -1.26 -18.13 8.43
CA ILE A 169 -2.05 -19.23 7.86
C ILE A 169 -3.46 -19.29 8.48
N GLY A 170 -3.60 -19.13 9.80
CA GLY A 170 -4.91 -19.14 10.45
C GLY A 170 -5.82 -18.00 9.96
N LEU A 171 -5.26 -16.80 9.87
CA LEU A 171 -5.98 -15.59 9.45
C LEU A 171 -6.33 -15.56 7.96
N LEU A 172 -5.61 -16.31 7.12
CA LEU A 172 -5.97 -16.53 5.71
C LEU A 172 -7.38 -17.12 5.56
N PHE A 173 -7.74 -18.10 6.40
CA PHE A 173 -9.09 -18.69 6.37
C PHE A 173 -10.17 -17.71 6.83
N VAL A 174 -9.82 -16.82 7.75
CA VAL A 174 -10.73 -15.74 8.20
C VAL A 174 -11.01 -14.80 7.04
N ILE A 175 -9.97 -14.33 6.31
CA ILE A 175 -10.14 -13.50 5.11
C ILE A 175 -10.98 -14.23 4.06
N LEU A 176 -10.69 -15.51 3.76
CA LEU A 176 -11.47 -16.28 2.80
C LEU A 176 -12.97 -16.29 3.16
N ALA A 177 -13.29 -16.55 4.44
CA ALA A 177 -14.67 -16.60 4.91
C ALA A 177 -15.34 -15.23 4.83
N THR A 178 -14.68 -14.16 5.29
CA THR A 178 -15.24 -12.81 5.27
C THR A 178 -15.41 -12.28 3.85
N SER A 179 -14.45 -12.52 2.95
CA SER A 179 -14.56 -12.16 1.54
C SER A 179 -15.74 -12.84 0.87
N PHE A 180 -15.89 -14.15 1.11
CA PHE A 180 -17.02 -14.92 0.57
C PHE A 180 -18.36 -14.38 1.09
N ILE A 181 -18.47 -14.10 2.39
CA ILE A 181 -19.69 -13.51 2.98
C ILE A 181 -19.98 -12.14 2.36
N GLY A 182 -18.96 -11.28 2.22
CA GLY A 182 -19.09 -9.94 1.66
C GLY A 182 -19.65 -9.95 0.23
N VAL A 183 -19.11 -10.80 -0.64
CA VAL A 183 -19.52 -10.88 -2.04
C VAL A 183 -20.78 -11.72 -2.27
N ALA A 184 -20.94 -12.84 -1.57
CA ALA A 184 -22.09 -13.72 -1.74
C ALA A 184 -23.36 -13.16 -1.07
N GLY A 185 -23.21 -12.41 0.02
CA GLY A 185 -24.31 -11.82 0.79
C GLY A 185 -25.33 -11.09 -0.10
N PRO A 186 -24.94 -10.05 -0.86
CA PRO A 186 -25.85 -9.34 -1.76
C PRO A 186 -26.50 -10.21 -2.84
N ILE A 187 -25.79 -11.24 -3.33
CA ILE A 187 -26.26 -12.14 -4.38
C ILE A 187 -27.41 -13.01 -3.86
N PHE A 188 -27.29 -13.55 -2.64
CA PHE A 188 -28.37 -14.30 -2.00
C PHE A 188 -29.47 -13.40 -1.43
N LEU A 189 -29.13 -12.17 -1.03
CA LEU A 189 -30.07 -11.23 -0.45
C LEU A 189 -31.05 -10.65 -1.48
N LYS A 190 -30.57 -10.28 -2.68
CA LYS A 190 -31.39 -9.67 -3.76
C LYS A 190 -32.67 -10.46 -4.09
N PRO A 191 -32.65 -11.80 -4.33
CA PRO A 191 -33.86 -12.55 -4.67
C PRO A 191 -34.82 -12.74 -3.49
N VAL A 192 -34.34 -12.67 -2.24
CA VAL A 192 -35.15 -12.86 -1.03
C VAL A 192 -35.78 -11.55 -0.56
N LEU A 193 -35.20 -10.40 -0.94
CA LEU A 193 -35.62 -9.09 -0.44
C LEU A 193 -36.97 -8.63 -1.06
N PRO A 194 -37.99 -8.31 -0.24
CA PRO A 194 -39.26 -7.75 -0.72
C PRO A 194 -39.06 -6.42 -1.47
N GLN A 195 -39.95 -6.10 -2.42
CA GLN A 195 -39.90 -4.86 -3.23
C GLN A 195 -39.78 -3.57 -2.40
N LYS A 196 -40.41 -3.52 -1.22
CA LYS A 196 -40.34 -2.38 -0.29
C LYS A 196 -38.94 -2.09 0.28
N PHE A 197 -38.02 -3.05 0.20
CA PHE A 197 -36.65 -2.91 0.69
C PHE A 197 -35.61 -2.73 -0.44
N GLN A 198 -36.03 -2.56 -1.71
CA GLN A 198 -35.10 -2.28 -2.81
C GLN A 198 -34.25 -1.03 -2.56
N LEU A 199 -34.77 -0.06 -1.80
CA LEU A 199 -34.02 1.11 -1.35
C LEU A 199 -32.75 0.74 -0.55
N VAL A 200 -32.81 -0.28 0.31
CA VAL A 200 -31.64 -0.75 1.07
C VAL A 200 -30.58 -1.29 0.10
N PHE A 201 -31.00 -1.99 -0.94
CA PHE A 201 -30.10 -2.49 -1.96
C PHE A 201 -29.45 -1.36 -2.78
N VAL A 202 -30.20 -0.31 -3.11
CA VAL A 202 -29.66 0.91 -3.76
C VAL A 202 -28.61 1.57 -2.86
N ILE A 203 -28.89 1.75 -1.57
CA ILE A 203 -27.95 2.35 -0.62
C ILE A 203 -26.68 1.51 -0.51
N LEU A 204 -26.79 0.18 -0.36
CA LEU A 204 -25.64 -0.72 -0.29
C LEU A 204 -24.82 -0.70 -1.59
N LYS A 205 -25.49 -0.66 -2.75
CA LYS A 205 -24.84 -0.55 -4.06
C LYS A 205 -24.06 0.75 -4.19
N GLN A 206 -24.65 1.89 -3.79
CA GLN A 206 -23.96 3.18 -3.83
C GLN A 206 -22.83 3.27 -2.81
N PHE A 207 -23.02 2.73 -1.60
CA PHE A 207 -21.96 2.57 -0.62
C PHE A 207 -20.78 1.80 -1.21
N GLY A 208 -21.03 0.70 -1.91
CA GLY A 208 -20.01 -0.05 -2.61
C GLY A 208 -19.27 0.77 -3.68
N THR A 209 -19.99 1.55 -4.49
CA THR A 209 -19.36 2.49 -5.45
C THR A 209 -18.42 3.47 -4.75
N GLY A 210 -18.84 4.04 -3.62
CA GLY A 210 -18.02 4.96 -2.83
C GLY A 210 -16.77 4.29 -2.26
N ALA A 211 -16.91 3.06 -1.79
CA ALA A 211 -15.81 2.26 -1.28
C ALA A 211 -14.75 1.96 -2.35
N VAL A 212 -15.16 1.59 -3.57
CA VAL A 212 -14.26 1.34 -4.71
C VAL A 212 -13.53 2.62 -5.13
N ILE A 213 -14.21 3.77 -5.19
CA ILE A 213 -13.58 5.05 -5.53
C ILE A 213 -12.53 5.43 -4.47
N ALA A 214 -12.87 5.32 -3.18
CA ALA A 214 -11.93 5.60 -2.10
C ALA A 214 -10.73 4.64 -2.11
N THR A 215 -10.94 3.36 -2.44
CA THR A 215 -9.83 2.40 -2.62
C THR A 215 -8.85 2.89 -3.68
N ALA A 216 -9.36 3.30 -4.84
CA ALA A 216 -8.51 3.71 -5.94
C ALA A 216 -7.67 4.98 -5.63
N PHE A 217 -8.28 5.98 -4.97
CA PHE A 217 -7.60 7.25 -4.67
C PHE A 217 -6.83 7.25 -3.35
N VAL A 218 -7.33 6.61 -2.30
CA VAL A 218 -6.78 6.70 -0.93
C VAL A 218 -5.87 5.53 -0.58
N HIS A 219 -6.07 4.36 -1.19
CA HIS A 219 -5.26 3.17 -0.90
C HIS A 219 -4.26 2.90 -2.01
N LEU A 220 -4.72 2.73 -3.25
CA LEU A 220 -3.85 2.34 -4.35
C LEU A 220 -2.93 3.46 -4.84
N PHE A 221 -3.50 4.64 -5.10
CA PHE A 221 -2.72 5.78 -5.57
C PHE A 221 -1.66 6.22 -4.54
N THR A 222 -2.04 6.28 -3.27
CA THR A 222 -1.15 6.71 -2.17
C THR A 222 -0.08 5.64 -1.90
N HIS A 223 -0.42 4.36 -1.87
CA HIS A 223 0.54 3.28 -1.69
C HIS A 223 1.56 3.29 -2.84
N ALA A 224 1.10 3.44 -4.08
CA ALA A 224 2.01 3.61 -5.21
C ALA A 224 2.92 4.84 -5.07
N GLN A 225 2.39 5.97 -4.62
CA GLN A 225 3.19 7.17 -4.37
C GLN A 225 4.28 6.91 -3.33
N LEU A 226 3.93 6.30 -2.19
CA LEU A 226 4.87 6.00 -1.11
C LEU A 226 5.97 5.04 -1.56
N MET A 227 5.63 4.03 -2.36
CA MET A 227 6.59 3.10 -2.94
C MET A 227 7.58 3.81 -3.88
N PHE A 228 7.11 4.79 -4.66
CA PHE A 228 7.96 5.56 -5.58
C PHE A 228 8.80 6.64 -4.90
N THR A 229 8.37 7.14 -3.73
CA THR A 229 9.13 8.11 -2.93
C THR A 229 10.05 7.47 -1.90
N ASN A 230 10.14 6.15 -1.87
CA ASN A 230 11.02 5.43 -0.96
C ASN A 230 12.50 5.76 -1.25
N GLU A 231 13.25 6.06 -0.20
CA GLU A 231 14.64 6.50 -0.28
C GLU A 231 15.58 5.47 -0.94
N CYS A 232 15.25 4.17 -0.89
CA CYS A 232 16.02 3.11 -1.53
C CYS A 232 16.01 3.14 -3.06
N ILE A 233 15.01 3.78 -3.69
CA ILE A 233 14.98 4.00 -5.14
C ILE A 233 15.86 5.19 -5.55
N GLY A 234 16.03 6.16 -4.65
CA GLY A 234 16.63 7.46 -4.94
C GLY A 234 15.69 8.38 -5.72
N GLU A 235 16.21 9.48 -6.25
CA GLU A 235 15.42 10.47 -6.98
C GLU A 235 14.92 9.94 -8.33
N LEU A 236 13.60 9.93 -8.52
CA LEU A 236 12.99 9.60 -9.80
C LEU A 236 13.23 10.71 -10.82
N LYS A 237 13.52 10.33 -12.06
CA LYS A 237 13.70 11.28 -13.18
C LYS A 237 12.46 12.11 -13.50
N PHE A 238 11.29 11.61 -13.09
CA PHE A 238 10.02 12.24 -13.35
C PHE A 238 9.18 12.21 -12.07
N GLU A 239 8.97 13.37 -11.47
CA GLU A 239 8.27 13.52 -10.18
C GLU A 239 6.83 12.98 -10.24
N ALA A 240 6.14 13.19 -11.37
CA ALA A 240 4.76 12.75 -11.56
C ALA A 240 4.64 11.30 -12.08
N THR A 241 5.61 10.42 -11.78
CA THR A 241 5.61 9.02 -12.26
C THR A 241 4.34 8.26 -11.85
N THR A 242 3.94 8.35 -10.59
CA THR A 242 2.71 7.71 -10.07
C THR A 242 1.48 8.14 -10.87
N ALA A 243 1.28 9.45 -11.01
CA ALA A 243 0.12 10.01 -11.72
C ALA A 243 0.14 9.67 -13.22
N ALA A 244 1.31 9.61 -13.85
CA ALA A 244 1.42 9.21 -15.25
C ALA A 244 1.03 7.73 -15.45
N ILE A 245 1.42 6.83 -14.54
CA ILE A 245 1.04 5.42 -14.61
C ILE A 245 -0.47 5.27 -14.35
N VAL A 246 -1.04 6.01 -13.41
CA VAL A 246 -2.50 6.05 -13.16
C VAL A 246 -3.27 6.50 -14.39
N MET A 247 -2.79 7.54 -15.08
CA MET A 247 -3.35 7.97 -16.37
C MET A 247 -3.23 6.88 -17.44
N GLY A 248 -2.12 6.14 -17.45
CA GLY A 248 -1.95 4.95 -18.28
C GLY A 248 -2.98 3.86 -17.97
N GLY A 249 -3.24 3.56 -16.70
CA GLY A 249 -4.25 2.61 -16.24
C GLY A 249 -5.67 3.03 -16.62
N LEU A 250 -6.00 4.32 -16.48
CA LEU A 250 -7.27 4.91 -16.92
C LEU A 250 -7.49 4.72 -18.42
N PHE A 251 -6.49 5.09 -19.23
CA PHE A 251 -6.56 4.93 -20.68
C PHE A 251 -6.61 3.45 -21.08
N PHE A 252 -5.85 2.60 -20.39
CA PHE A 252 -5.89 1.15 -20.60
C PHE A 252 -7.29 0.59 -20.37
N ALA A 253 -7.92 0.89 -19.24
CA ALA A 253 -9.29 0.46 -18.94
C ALA A 253 -10.29 0.91 -20.03
N PHE A 254 -10.25 2.20 -20.40
CA PHE A 254 -11.06 2.73 -21.48
C PHE A 254 -10.84 1.98 -22.80
N THR A 255 -9.59 1.73 -23.19
CA THR A 255 -9.28 1.04 -24.45
C THR A 255 -9.78 -0.40 -24.44
N VAL A 256 -9.66 -1.10 -23.32
CA VAL A 256 -10.16 -2.47 -23.13
C VAL A 256 -11.68 -2.50 -23.24
N GLU A 257 -12.37 -1.60 -22.54
CA GLU A 257 -13.84 -1.50 -22.58
C GLU A 257 -14.33 -1.16 -23.99
N ASN A 258 -13.79 -0.10 -24.61
CA ASN A 258 -14.16 0.34 -25.95
C ASN A 258 -13.85 -0.72 -27.03
N THR A 259 -12.72 -1.43 -26.91
CA THR A 259 -12.39 -2.53 -27.83
C THR A 259 -13.33 -3.71 -27.64
N THR A 260 -13.66 -4.04 -26.38
CA THR A 260 -14.59 -5.14 -26.06
C THR A 260 -15.98 -4.85 -26.61
N HIS A 261 -16.54 -3.64 -26.43
CA HIS A 261 -17.81 -3.27 -27.03
C HIS A 261 -17.77 -3.31 -28.57
N ARG A 262 -16.69 -2.85 -29.19
CA ARG A 262 -16.54 -2.89 -30.65
C ARG A 262 -16.46 -4.32 -31.18
N LEU A 263 -15.71 -5.18 -30.50
CA LEU A 263 -15.54 -6.58 -30.87
C LEU A 263 -16.88 -7.31 -30.69
N ALA A 264 -17.54 -7.12 -29.56
CA ALA A 264 -18.86 -7.64 -29.28
C ALA A 264 -19.87 -7.24 -30.36
N ARG A 265 -19.93 -5.96 -30.75
CA ARG A 265 -20.80 -5.48 -31.84
C ARG A 265 -20.48 -6.10 -33.20
N ARG A 266 -19.21 -6.41 -33.49
CA ARG A 266 -18.80 -7.03 -34.76
C ARG A 266 -19.11 -8.52 -34.82
N PHE A 267 -19.02 -9.23 -33.71
CA PHE A 267 -19.30 -10.67 -33.64
C PHE A 267 -20.78 -10.98 -33.34
N SER A 268 -21.50 -10.10 -32.64
CA SER A 268 -22.92 -10.24 -32.34
C SER A 268 -23.80 -9.56 -33.39
N ALA A 269 -23.95 -10.23 -34.54
CA ALA A 269 -25.19 -10.17 -35.31
C ALA A 269 -26.21 -11.25 -34.84
N SER A 270 -25.84 -12.11 -33.88
CA SER A 270 -26.64 -13.30 -33.48
C SER A 270 -26.78 -13.56 -31.96
N THR A 271 -25.99 -12.93 -31.09
CA THR A 271 -26.07 -13.17 -29.63
C THR A 271 -26.32 -11.87 -28.87
N GLN A 272 -27.43 -11.80 -28.13
CA GLN A 272 -27.77 -10.68 -27.25
C GLN A 272 -26.63 -10.47 -26.24
N HIS A 273 -25.88 -9.39 -26.40
CA HIS A 273 -24.74 -9.04 -25.56
C HIS A 273 -25.22 -8.17 -24.40
N ASN A 274 -24.82 -8.51 -23.17
CA ASN A 274 -25.17 -7.75 -21.99
C ASN A 274 -23.97 -6.86 -21.65
N ASP A 275 -24.02 -5.58 -22.05
CA ASP A 275 -22.98 -4.58 -21.74
C ASP A 275 -22.67 -4.53 -20.22
N GLU A 276 -23.68 -4.80 -19.37
CA GLU A 276 -23.54 -4.97 -17.92
C GLU A 276 -22.54 -6.08 -17.50
N VAL A 277 -22.49 -7.19 -18.23
CA VAL A 277 -21.59 -8.31 -17.90
C VAL A 277 -20.14 -7.93 -18.19
N VAL A 278 -19.92 -7.18 -19.27
CA VAL A 278 -18.58 -6.68 -19.62
C VAL A 278 -18.09 -5.71 -18.56
N GLY A 279 -18.90 -4.73 -18.17
CA GLY A 279 -18.54 -3.80 -17.10
C GLY A 279 -18.22 -4.52 -15.79
N VAL A 280 -19.04 -5.50 -15.38
CA VAL A 280 -18.74 -6.30 -14.17
C VAL A 280 -17.45 -7.12 -14.31
N MET A 281 -17.13 -7.66 -15.49
CA MET A 281 -15.86 -8.38 -15.68
C MET A 281 -14.63 -7.45 -15.65
N VAL A 282 -14.74 -6.24 -16.20
CA VAL A 282 -13.66 -5.23 -16.12
C VAL A 282 -13.43 -4.81 -14.68
N LEU A 283 -14.52 -4.53 -13.95
CA LEU A 283 -14.51 -4.25 -12.51
C LEU A 283 -13.87 -5.40 -11.71
N GLU A 284 -14.32 -6.63 -11.95
CA GLU A 284 -13.81 -7.83 -11.27
C GLU A 284 -12.32 -8.03 -11.56
N ALA A 285 -11.85 -7.81 -12.79
CA ALA A 285 -10.44 -7.91 -13.14
C ALA A 285 -9.57 -6.87 -12.41
N GLY A 286 -10.05 -5.62 -12.31
CA GLY A 286 -9.36 -4.55 -11.57
C GLY A 286 -9.24 -4.86 -10.07
N ILE A 287 -10.34 -5.31 -9.46
CA ILE A 287 -10.37 -5.70 -8.04
C ILE A 287 -9.51 -6.94 -7.78
N ILE A 288 -9.59 -7.98 -8.61
CA ILE A 288 -8.79 -9.22 -8.48
C ILE A 288 -7.30 -8.89 -8.44
N PHE A 289 -6.84 -8.02 -9.34
CA PHE A 289 -5.44 -7.66 -9.42
C PHE A 289 -4.96 -6.94 -8.15
N HIS A 290 -5.73 -5.97 -7.66
CA HIS A 290 -5.43 -5.26 -6.41
C HIS A 290 -5.46 -6.19 -5.20
N SER A 291 -6.51 -7.00 -5.05
CA SER A 291 -6.69 -7.92 -3.94
C SER A 291 -5.59 -8.99 -3.87
N LEU A 292 -5.00 -9.38 -5.02
CA LEU A 292 -3.82 -10.25 -5.03
C LEU A 292 -2.62 -9.58 -4.38
N LEU A 293 -2.34 -8.32 -4.72
CA LEU A 293 -1.23 -7.54 -4.18
C LEU A 293 -1.42 -7.30 -2.68
N ILE A 294 -2.62 -6.90 -2.25
CA ILE A 294 -2.96 -6.77 -0.82
C ILE A 294 -2.67 -8.08 -0.07
N GLY A 295 -3.05 -9.23 -0.63
CA GLY A 295 -2.79 -10.51 0.01
C GLY A 295 -1.29 -10.78 0.23
N VAL A 296 -0.46 -10.46 -0.77
CA VAL A 296 1.00 -10.59 -0.67
C VAL A 296 1.56 -9.60 0.35
N THR A 297 1.24 -8.31 0.22
CA THR A 297 1.79 -7.22 1.06
C THR A 297 1.38 -7.35 2.52
N LEU A 298 0.14 -7.79 2.79
CA LEU A 298 -0.34 -8.07 4.14
C LEU A 298 0.55 -9.11 4.84
N VAL A 299 0.92 -10.18 4.15
CA VAL A 299 1.68 -11.29 4.76
C VAL A 299 3.17 -10.97 4.88
N VAL A 300 3.73 -10.09 4.06
CA VAL A 300 5.15 -9.69 4.20
C VAL A 300 5.34 -8.54 5.20
N SER A 301 4.26 -7.94 5.71
CA SER A 301 4.33 -6.92 6.76
C SER A 301 4.91 -7.46 8.07
N ALA A 302 5.57 -6.61 8.87
CA ALA A 302 6.14 -6.99 10.16
C ALA A 302 5.07 -7.46 11.15
N ASP A 303 5.43 -8.37 12.05
CA ASP A 303 4.51 -8.94 13.04
C ASP A 303 3.91 -7.88 13.99
N SER A 304 4.65 -6.81 14.30
CA SER A 304 4.20 -5.68 15.13
C SER A 304 2.98 -4.95 14.56
N PHE A 305 2.91 -4.85 13.23
CA PHE A 305 1.86 -4.13 12.51
C PHE A 305 0.84 -5.06 11.83
N PHE A 306 1.19 -6.35 11.67
CA PHE A 306 0.39 -7.34 10.95
C PHE A 306 -1.04 -7.47 11.46
N ILE A 307 -1.27 -7.52 12.78
CA ILE A 307 -2.64 -7.64 13.33
C ILE A 307 -3.48 -6.41 13.00
N THR A 308 -2.91 -5.21 13.12
CA THR A 308 -3.59 -3.96 12.81
C THR A 308 -3.97 -3.92 11.33
N LEU A 309 -2.99 -4.17 10.45
CA LEU A 309 -3.24 -4.26 9.00
C LEU A 309 -4.27 -5.33 8.67
N PHE A 310 -4.18 -6.50 9.30
CA PHE A 310 -5.12 -7.60 9.06
C PHE A 310 -6.56 -7.19 9.37
N VAL A 311 -6.80 -6.56 10.54
CA VAL A 311 -8.14 -6.13 10.92
C VAL A 311 -8.68 -5.10 9.92
N VAL A 312 -7.83 -4.16 9.51
CA VAL A 312 -8.22 -3.12 8.55
C VAL A 312 -8.53 -3.71 7.18
N ILE A 313 -7.66 -4.60 6.67
CA ILE A 313 -7.85 -5.30 5.40
C ILE A 313 -9.07 -6.23 5.43
N LEU A 314 -9.41 -6.84 6.58
CA LEU A 314 -10.62 -7.64 6.73
C LEU A 314 -11.89 -6.81 6.46
N PHE A 315 -11.95 -5.59 7.02
CA PHE A 315 -13.05 -4.67 6.73
C PHE A 315 -13.01 -4.15 5.29
N HIS A 316 -11.82 -3.78 4.79
CA HIS A 316 -11.60 -3.36 3.40
C HIS A 316 -12.17 -4.38 2.42
N GLN A 317 -11.72 -5.63 2.53
CA GLN A 317 -12.10 -6.75 1.67
C GLN A 317 -13.60 -7.08 1.78
N MET A 318 -14.20 -6.91 2.96
CA MET A 318 -15.64 -7.07 3.13
C MET A 318 -16.41 -5.99 2.37
N PHE A 319 -15.98 -4.73 2.39
CA PHE A 319 -16.66 -3.63 1.70
C PHE A 319 -16.46 -3.67 0.19
N GLU A 320 -15.28 -4.04 -0.30
CA GLU A 320 -15.06 -4.33 -1.72
C GLU A 320 -15.91 -5.51 -2.20
N GLY A 321 -16.00 -6.57 -1.37
CA GLY A 321 -16.85 -7.72 -1.65
C GLY A 321 -18.32 -7.34 -1.74
N LEU A 322 -18.80 -6.50 -0.82
CA LEU A 322 -20.16 -5.95 -0.85
C LEU A 322 -20.40 -5.16 -2.15
N ALA A 323 -19.45 -4.31 -2.56
CA ALA A 323 -19.54 -3.52 -3.79
C ALA A 323 -19.68 -4.41 -5.03
N LEU A 324 -18.76 -5.37 -5.20
CA LEU A 324 -18.79 -6.33 -6.31
C LEU A 324 -20.05 -7.21 -6.25
N GLY A 325 -20.42 -7.70 -5.06
CA GLY A 325 -21.57 -8.56 -4.83
C GLY A 325 -22.89 -7.90 -5.25
N THR A 326 -23.09 -6.62 -4.91
CA THR A 326 -24.28 -5.86 -5.34
C THR A 326 -24.33 -5.69 -6.86
N ARG A 327 -23.18 -5.49 -7.52
CA ARG A 327 -23.10 -5.43 -8.99
C ARG A 327 -23.47 -6.77 -9.62
N ILE A 328 -22.83 -7.87 -9.20
CA ILE A 328 -23.13 -9.23 -9.68
C ILE A 328 -24.60 -9.60 -9.44
N ALA A 329 -25.15 -9.24 -8.28
CA ALA A 329 -26.55 -9.49 -7.95
C ALA A 329 -27.51 -8.77 -8.91
N SER A 330 -27.18 -7.55 -9.33
CA SER A 330 -27.99 -6.73 -10.25
C SER A 330 -27.92 -7.18 -11.71
N VAL A 331 -26.85 -7.88 -12.13
CA VAL A 331 -26.71 -8.35 -13.51
C VAL A 331 -27.87 -9.24 -13.92
N GLY A 332 -28.54 -8.86 -15.02
CA GLY A 332 -29.64 -9.62 -15.63
C GLY A 332 -30.99 -9.46 -14.94
N HIS A 333 -31.15 -8.47 -14.05
CA HIS A 333 -32.38 -8.23 -13.29
C HIS A 333 -33.09 -6.91 -13.62
N HIS A 334 -32.70 -6.23 -14.71
CA HIS A 334 -33.34 -4.99 -15.13
C HIS A 334 -34.85 -5.21 -15.41
N VAL A 335 -35.62 -4.46 -14.62
CA VAL A 335 -37.07 -4.34 -14.45
C VAL A 335 -37.92 -4.77 -15.66
N ARG A 336 -38.87 -5.69 -15.40
CA ARG A 336 -40.04 -5.96 -16.27
C ARG A 336 -40.77 -4.65 -16.51
N VAL A 337 -40.84 -4.22 -17.77
CA VAL A 337 -41.80 -3.20 -18.21
C VAL A 337 -43.21 -3.72 -17.88
N GLU A 338 -43.90 -3.02 -16.98
CA GLU A 338 -45.30 -3.24 -16.66
C GLU A 338 -46.13 -2.88 -17.90
N GLY A 339 -46.47 -3.89 -18.70
CA GLY A 339 -47.23 -3.73 -19.96
C GLY A 339 -46.79 -4.62 -21.13
N ALA A 340 -45.66 -5.33 -21.04
CA ALA A 340 -45.25 -6.26 -22.09
C ALA A 340 -45.84 -7.67 -21.85
N ASN A 341 -46.61 -8.16 -22.83
CA ASN A 341 -47.15 -9.52 -22.85
C ASN A 341 -46.08 -10.57 -22.49
N VAL A 342 -46.48 -11.46 -21.58
CA VAL A 342 -45.71 -12.59 -21.05
C VAL A 342 -45.10 -13.40 -22.19
N GLY A 343 -43.77 -13.48 -22.26
CA GLY A 343 -43.09 -14.31 -23.26
C GLY A 343 -41.57 -14.41 -23.12
N ASN A 344 -40.86 -13.32 -22.80
CA ASN A 344 -39.39 -13.33 -22.76
C ASN A 344 -38.90 -12.91 -21.37
N ALA A 345 -38.72 -13.88 -20.48
CA ALA A 345 -38.02 -13.65 -19.22
C ALA A 345 -36.61 -13.11 -19.51
N PRO A 346 -36.13 -12.06 -18.81
CA PRO A 346 -34.75 -11.63 -18.97
C PRO A 346 -33.85 -12.81 -18.58
N LEU A 347 -32.89 -13.14 -19.45
CA LEU A 347 -31.94 -14.23 -19.26
C LEU A 347 -30.98 -13.87 -18.12
N SER A 348 -31.47 -13.97 -16.89
CA SER A 348 -30.67 -13.82 -15.68
C SER A 348 -29.51 -14.80 -15.72
N LEU A 349 -28.30 -14.31 -15.46
CA LEU A 349 -27.12 -15.15 -15.34
C LEU A 349 -27.40 -16.25 -14.30
N PRO A 350 -27.19 -17.54 -14.63
CA PRO A 350 -27.47 -18.62 -13.70
C PRO A 350 -26.67 -18.41 -12.41
N MET A 351 -27.27 -18.77 -11.28
CA MET A 351 -26.68 -18.56 -9.96
C MET A 351 -25.27 -19.16 -9.85
N SER A 352 -24.99 -20.25 -10.55
CA SER A 352 -23.66 -20.87 -10.62
C SER A 352 -22.59 -19.94 -11.23
N LYS A 353 -22.92 -19.16 -12.26
CA LYS A 353 -21.99 -18.18 -12.85
C LYS A 353 -21.77 -17.01 -11.91
N LYS A 354 -22.83 -16.51 -11.25
CA LYS A 354 -22.70 -15.46 -10.22
C LYS A 354 -21.82 -15.91 -9.06
N LEU A 355 -21.99 -17.17 -8.63
CA LEU A 355 -21.18 -17.77 -7.57
C LEU A 355 -19.73 -18.03 -8.00
N LEU A 356 -19.50 -18.36 -9.27
CA LEU A 356 -18.14 -18.52 -9.82
C LEU A 356 -17.37 -17.19 -9.75
N MET A 357 -18.00 -16.08 -10.16
CA MET A 357 -17.41 -14.74 -10.07
C MET A 357 -17.16 -14.35 -8.61
N ALA A 358 -18.15 -14.54 -7.75
CA ALA A 358 -18.01 -14.35 -6.30
C ALA A 358 -16.84 -15.17 -5.70
N SER A 359 -16.66 -16.41 -6.15
CA SER A 359 -15.57 -17.26 -5.68
C SER A 359 -14.21 -16.76 -6.16
N ALA A 360 -14.09 -16.26 -7.40
CA ALA A 360 -12.84 -15.70 -7.92
C ALA A 360 -12.34 -14.55 -7.03
N PHE A 361 -13.22 -13.63 -6.63
CA PHE A 361 -12.92 -12.60 -5.64
C PHE A 361 -12.56 -13.16 -4.26
N ALA A 362 -13.33 -14.14 -3.75
CA ALA A 362 -13.09 -14.66 -2.40
C ALA A 362 -11.73 -15.37 -2.25
N PHE A 363 -11.26 -16.05 -3.31
CA PHE A 363 -10.02 -16.82 -3.27
C PHE A 363 -8.77 -16.01 -3.59
N ILE A 364 -8.87 -14.87 -4.27
CA ILE A 364 -7.67 -14.17 -4.77
C ILE A 364 -6.78 -13.62 -3.65
N THR A 365 -7.35 -13.01 -2.60
CA THR A 365 -6.57 -12.49 -1.47
C THR A 365 -5.89 -13.63 -0.70
N PRO A 366 -6.58 -14.74 -0.35
CA PRO A 366 -5.93 -15.94 0.18
C PRO A 366 -4.81 -16.51 -0.70
N ILE A 367 -4.97 -16.49 -2.02
CA ILE A 367 -3.90 -16.90 -2.95
C ILE A 367 -2.69 -15.95 -2.84
N GLY A 368 -2.94 -14.63 -2.80
CA GLY A 368 -1.89 -13.64 -2.56
C GLY A 368 -1.17 -13.86 -1.24
N MET A 369 -1.92 -14.11 -0.16
CA MET A 369 -1.36 -14.46 1.15
C MET A 369 -0.51 -15.72 1.07
N ALA A 370 -0.98 -16.79 0.42
CA ALA A 370 -0.22 -18.03 0.27
C ALA A 370 1.09 -17.82 -0.51
N ILE A 371 1.05 -17.02 -1.58
CA ILE A 371 2.25 -16.61 -2.32
C ILE A 371 3.19 -15.83 -1.40
N GLY A 372 2.67 -14.84 -0.66
CA GLY A 372 3.41 -14.07 0.33
C GLY A 372 4.13 -14.95 1.35
N ILE A 373 3.42 -15.92 1.93
CA ILE A 373 3.99 -16.90 2.88
C ILE A 373 5.14 -17.67 2.22
N GLY A 374 4.95 -18.10 0.98
CA GLY A 374 5.95 -18.86 0.22
C GLY A 374 7.24 -18.07 -0.07
N VAL A 375 7.17 -16.74 -0.15
CA VAL A 375 8.32 -15.88 -0.47
C VAL A 375 8.88 -15.11 0.74
N LEU A 376 8.34 -15.28 1.96
CA LEU A 376 8.79 -14.58 3.17
C LEU A 376 10.31 -14.64 3.38
N GLY A 377 10.90 -15.81 3.13
CA GLY A 377 12.34 -16.04 3.28
C GLY A 377 13.23 -15.40 2.22
N GLN A 378 12.66 -14.78 1.17
CA GLN A 378 13.41 -14.17 0.06
C GLN A 378 12.95 -12.75 -0.27
N PHE A 379 11.77 -12.34 0.21
CA PHE A 379 11.21 -11.00 -0.04
C PHE A 379 12.06 -9.90 0.61
N ASN A 380 12.48 -8.91 -0.17
CA ASN A 380 13.07 -7.67 0.34
C ASN A 380 12.16 -6.51 -0.06
N GLY A 381 11.40 -5.98 0.92
CA GLY A 381 10.49 -4.85 0.69
C GLY A 381 11.19 -3.54 0.32
N ASN A 382 12.47 -3.40 0.67
CA ASN A 382 13.29 -2.23 0.38
C ASN A 382 14.13 -2.38 -0.91
N ASP A 383 14.04 -3.53 -1.59
CA ASP A 383 14.74 -3.70 -2.86
C ASP A 383 14.13 -2.77 -3.94
N PRO A 384 14.93 -1.97 -4.65
CA PRO A 384 14.42 -1.01 -5.62
C PRO A 384 13.56 -1.65 -6.72
N SER A 385 13.88 -2.88 -7.14
CA SER A 385 13.10 -3.57 -8.16
C SER A 385 11.73 -4.01 -7.64
N THR A 386 11.66 -4.42 -6.37
CA THR A 386 10.41 -4.76 -5.68
C THR A 386 9.53 -3.52 -5.51
N LEU A 387 10.12 -2.42 -5.04
CA LEU A 387 9.41 -1.15 -4.85
C LEU A 387 8.84 -0.61 -6.18
N ILE A 388 9.65 -0.59 -7.24
CA ILE A 388 9.22 -0.15 -8.57
C ILE A 388 8.12 -1.07 -9.12
N ALA A 389 8.24 -2.39 -8.94
CA ALA A 389 7.25 -3.33 -9.41
C ALA A 389 5.90 -3.12 -8.72
N LEU A 390 5.88 -3.16 -7.38
CA LEU A 390 4.65 -2.99 -6.60
C LEU A 390 4.04 -1.60 -6.83
N GLY A 391 4.84 -0.52 -6.79
CA GLY A 391 4.37 0.84 -7.04
C GLY A 391 3.77 1.02 -8.44
N THR A 392 4.38 0.41 -9.47
CA THR A 392 3.82 0.44 -10.84
C THR A 392 2.50 -0.31 -10.93
N LEU A 393 2.43 -1.48 -10.31
CA LEU A 393 1.24 -2.32 -10.35
C LEU A 393 0.07 -1.66 -9.59
N ASP A 394 0.32 -1.06 -8.43
CA ASP A 394 -0.71 -0.34 -7.67
C ASP A 394 -1.17 0.94 -8.39
N ALA A 395 -0.24 1.71 -8.98
CA ALA A 395 -0.60 2.90 -9.76
C ALA A 395 -1.46 2.54 -10.98
N LEU A 396 -1.12 1.47 -11.68
CA LEU A 396 -1.90 0.99 -12.83
C LEU A 396 -3.29 0.52 -12.37
N SER A 397 -3.35 -0.23 -11.27
CA SER A 397 -4.61 -0.69 -10.66
C SER A 397 -5.50 0.46 -10.22
N ALA A 398 -4.93 1.49 -9.58
CA ALA A 398 -5.63 2.74 -9.24
C ALA A 398 -6.28 3.34 -10.48
N GLY A 399 -5.53 3.46 -11.58
CA GLY A 399 -6.07 3.99 -12.83
C GLY A 399 -7.27 3.21 -13.37
N VAL A 400 -7.19 1.88 -13.36
CA VAL A 400 -8.30 1.00 -13.78
C VAL A 400 -9.51 1.17 -12.86
N LEU A 401 -9.31 1.17 -11.54
CA LEU A 401 -10.41 1.29 -10.55
C LEU A 401 -11.02 2.69 -10.52
N ILE A 402 -10.26 3.75 -10.82
CA ILE A 402 -10.81 5.10 -11.02
C ILE A 402 -11.75 5.10 -12.23
N TRP A 403 -11.36 4.50 -13.36
CA TRP A 403 -12.22 4.41 -14.54
C TRP A 403 -13.54 3.71 -14.19
N VAL A 404 -13.45 2.51 -13.63
CA VAL A 404 -14.60 1.69 -13.25
C VAL A 404 -15.47 2.40 -12.20
N GLY A 405 -14.86 2.93 -11.13
CA GLY A 405 -15.58 3.57 -10.04
C GLY A 405 -16.29 4.86 -10.45
N VAL A 406 -15.61 5.73 -11.20
CA VAL A 406 -16.16 7.04 -11.58
C VAL A 406 -17.06 6.96 -12.80
N VAL A 407 -16.64 6.27 -13.86
CA VAL A 407 -17.37 6.24 -15.14
C VAL A 407 -18.43 5.16 -15.13
N GLU A 408 -18.04 3.90 -14.91
CA GLU A 408 -18.95 2.76 -15.05
C GLU A 408 -19.94 2.66 -13.89
N MET A 409 -19.50 2.91 -12.66
CA MET A 409 -20.34 2.76 -11.46
C MET A 409 -21.08 4.04 -11.10
N TRP A 410 -20.37 5.14 -10.86
CA TRP A 410 -21.00 6.39 -10.41
C TRP A 410 -21.77 7.06 -11.56
N ALA A 411 -21.11 7.47 -12.64
CA ALA A 411 -21.79 8.13 -13.75
C ALA A 411 -22.79 7.18 -14.44
N GLY A 412 -22.48 5.89 -14.55
CA GLY A 412 -23.39 4.87 -15.04
C GLY A 412 -24.72 4.80 -14.28
N ASP A 413 -24.69 4.78 -12.95
CA ASP A 413 -25.91 4.70 -12.14
C ASP A 413 -26.71 6.01 -12.11
N TRP A 414 -26.03 7.16 -12.19
CA TRP A 414 -26.62 8.48 -11.92
C TRP A 414 -26.95 9.29 -13.17
N MET A 415 -26.18 9.15 -14.26
CA MET A 415 -26.24 10.05 -15.41
C MET A 415 -26.59 9.34 -16.72
N PHE A 416 -26.12 8.10 -16.91
CA PHE A 416 -26.25 7.39 -18.18
C PHE A 416 -27.46 6.44 -18.24
N GLY A 417 -28.61 6.89 -17.71
CA GLY A 417 -29.86 6.12 -17.72
C GLY A 417 -29.89 4.96 -16.69
N GLY A 418 -29.03 5.03 -15.67
CA GLY A 418 -29.02 4.08 -14.56
C GLY A 418 -30.18 4.28 -13.59
N GLU A 419 -30.25 3.39 -12.59
CA GLU A 419 -31.34 3.29 -11.61
C GLU A 419 -31.62 4.61 -10.84
N LEU A 420 -30.64 5.50 -10.71
CA LEU A 420 -30.75 6.77 -9.99
C LEU A 420 -31.00 7.99 -10.89
N ALA A 421 -30.86 7.84 -12.22
CA ALA A 421 -31.04 8.95 -13.17
C ALA A 421 -32.49 9.48 -13.15
N ASP A 422 -33.47 8.57 -13.10
CA ASP A 422 -34.90 8.89 -13.09
C ASP A 422 -35.55 8.70 -11.71
N ALA A 423 -34.75 8.49 -10.66
CA ALA A 423 -35.26 8.19 -9.32
C ALA A 423 -35.84 9.43 -8.61
N SER A 424 -36.76 9.21 -7.68
CA SER A 424 -37.30 10.29 -6.85
C SER A 424 -36.20 10.96 -6.01
N PRO A 425 -36.28 12.28 -5.71
CA PRO A 425 -35.24 13.00 -4.98
C PRO A 425 -34.87 12.37 -3.63
N LYS A 426 -35.83 11.70 -2.97
CA LYS A 426 -35.58 10.98 -1.70
C LYS A 426 -34.64 9.79 -1.90
N VAL A 427 -34.87 8.99 -2.93
CA VAL A 427 -34.03 7.82 -3.26
C VAL A 427 -32.65 8.28 -3.70
N THR A 428 -32.57 9.33 -4.51
CA THR A 428 -31.32 9.96 -4.93
C THR A 428 -30.51 10.50 -3.75
N ALA A 429 -31.15 11.20 -2.81
CA ALA A 429 -30.49 11.69 -1.60
C ALA A 429 -29.96 10.54 -0.72
N LEU A 430 -30.74 9.50 -0.50
CA LEU A 430 -30.31 8.33 0.28
C LEU A 430 -29.20 7.53 -0.42
N GLY A 431 -29.26 7.40 -1.75
CA GLY A 431 -28.18 6.82 -2.55
C GLY A 431 -26.90 7.64 -2.46
N GLY A 432 -27.00 8.97 -2.52
CA GLY A 432 -25.87 9.89 -2.33
C GLY A 432 -25.25 9.80 -0.94
N LEU A 433 -26.05 9.64 0.11
CA LEU A 433 -25.54 9.39 1.46
C LEU A 433 -24.83 8.03 1.57
N GLY A 434 -25.35 6.99 0.91
CA GLY A 434 -24.68 5.71 0.78
C GLY A 434 -23.31 5.85 0.13
N LEU A 435 -23.26 6.51 -1.04
CA LEU A 435 -22.02 6.81 -1.78
C LEU A 435 -21.00 7.55 -0.91
N ALA A 436 -21.40 8.66 -0.29
CA ALA A 436 -20.53 9.44 0.58
C ALA A 436 -20.07 8.64 1.81
N GLY A 437 -20.94 7.82 2.39
CA GLY A 437 -20.62 6.95 3.51
C GLY A 437 -19.56 5.90 3.15
N GLY A 438 -19.66 5.30 1.96
CA GLY A 438 -18.66 4.37 1.44
C GLY A 438 -17.29 5.03 1.24
N MET A 439 -17.27 6.23 0.64
CA MET A 439 -16.04 7.00 0.49
C MET A 439 -15.43 7.35 1.84
N ALA A 440 -16.22 7.91 2.76
CA ALA A 440 -15.72 8.34 4.06
C ALA A 440 -15.18 7.18 4.89
N LEU A 441 -15.87 6.02 4.90
CA LEU A 441 -15.45 4.87 5.68
C LEU A 441 -14.16 4.26 5.12
N MET A 442 -14.07 4.04 3.82
CA MET A 442 -12.87 3.48 3.22
C MET A 442 -11.67 4.42 3.30
N SER A 443 -11.89 5.73 3.17
CA SER A 443 -10.84 6.72 3.43
C SER A 443 -10.37 6.71 4.88
N PHE A 444 -11.30 6.55 5.84
CA PHE A 444 -10.96 6.44 7.25
C PHE A 444 -10.11 5.21 7.56
N LEU A 445 -10.44 4.05 6.96
CA LEU A 445 -9.63 2.84 7.08
C LEU A 445 -8.21 3.04 6.54
N GLY A 446 -8.04 3.89 5.52
CA GLY A 446 -6.73 4.25 4.95
C GLY A 446 -5.77 4.95 5.92
N LYS A 447 -6.23 5.40 7.09
CA LYS A 447 -5.32 5.88 8.13
C LYS A 447 -4.44 4.76 8.73
N TRP A 448 -4.92 3.52 8.69
CA TRP A 448 -4.25 2.36 9.27
C TRP A 448 -3.91 1.29 8.22
N THR A 449 -4.05 1.63 6.95
CA THR A 449 -3.67 0.78 5.81
C THR A 449 -2.44 1.37 5.19
#